data_AF-A0ABD4JV00-F1
#
_entry.id   AF-A0ABD4JV00-F1
#
_cell.length_a   1.000
_cell.length_b   1.000
_cell.length_c   1.000
_cell.angle_alpha   90.00
_cell.angle_beta   90.00
_cell.angle_gamma   90.00
#
_symmetry.space_group_name_H-M   'P 1'
#
loop_
_entity.id
_entity.type
_entity.pdbx_description
1 polymer ?
#
loop_
_entity_poly.entity_id
_entity_poly.type
_entity_poly.pdbx_seq_one_letter_code
_entity_poly.pdbx_strand_id
1 'polypeptide(L)'
;MSRTPYTRLRIEGFRKAEASLRLEGMDPSGTPLYESIKARIISGELTYEQGRSEILAYYTKADTAGPVTVGEILVEEFLKPLNMSNDELAEAMGICRQDIEDIIYGMRRLRDDEARVLAEIFETDEDFWCNLQTLRERLQL
;
A
#
# COMPACT_ATOMS: atom_id res chain seq x y z
N MET A 1 8.19 28.67 32.40
CA MET A 1 8.25 29.01 30.96
C MET A 1 7.68 27.85 30.16
N SER A 2 6.74 28.16 29.26
CA SER A 2 6.12 27.30 28.22
C SER A 2 5.63 25.90 28.62
N ARG A 3 4.35 25.81 29.02
CA ARG A 3 3.51 24.66 28.65
C ARG A 3 3.30 24.74 27.13
N THR A 4 3.85 23.82 26.35
CA THR A 4 3.57 23.67 24.92
C THR A 4 3.30 22.19 24.57
N PRO A 5 2.47 21.92 23.54
CA PRO A 5 1.29 21.05 23.62
C PRO A 5 1.50 19.63 23.08
N TYR A 6 2.54 18.93 23.54
CA TYR A 6 2.93 17.59 23.04
C TYR A 6 1.89 16.46 23.28
N THR A 7 0.80 16.71 24.02
CA THR A 7 -0.12 15.67 24.54
C THR A 7 -1.46 15.55 23.78
N ARG A 8 -1.89 16.56 23.01
CA ARG A 8 -3.07 16.48 22.11
C ARG A 8 -2.73 15.94 20.72
N LEU A 9 -1.49 16.14 20.28
CA LEU A 9 -0.96 15.71 18.98
C LEU A 9 -0.92 14.17 18.79
N ARG A 10 -0.94 13.39 19.88
CA ARG A 10 -0.74 11.93 19.89
C ARG A 10 -2.02 11.08 19.90
N ILE A 11 -3.15 11.66 20.34
CA ILE A 11 -4.46 10.96 20.46
C ILE A 11 -5.33 11.21 19.22
N GLU A 12 -5.19 12.38 18.60
CA GLU A 12 -5.89 12.77 17.36
C GLU A 12 -5.14 12.30 16.10
N GLY A 13 -3.81 12.16 16.18
CA GLY A 13 -2.98 11.51 15.14
C GLY A 13 -3.29 10.02 14.92
N PHE A 14 -3.94 9.36 15.89
CA PHE A 14 -4.32 7.95 15.83
C PHE A 14 -5.75 7.74 15.30
N ARG A 15 -6.71 8.63 15.62
CA ARG A 15 -8.08 8.60 15.07
C ARG A 15 -8.20 9.03 13.60
N LYS A 16 -7.16 9.69 13.08
CA LYS A 16 -7.09 10.20 11.70
C LYS A 16 -6.31 9.27 10.77
N ALA A 17 -5.51 8.35 11.34
CA ALA A 17 -5.06 7.13 10.66
C ALA A 17 -6.21 6.12 10.52
N GLU A 18 -7.17 6.10 11.46
CA GLU A 18 -8.42 5.32 11.42
C GLU A 18 -9.43 5.77 10.34
N ALA A 19 -9.40 7.05 9.92
CA ALA A 19 -10.08 7.51 8.71
C ALA A 19 -9.10 7.37 7.55
N SER A 20 -8.70 6.13 7.29
CA SER A 20 -7.77 5.69 6.25
C SER A 20 -7.91 6.55 5.01
N LEU A 21 -6.77 6.86 4.38
CA LEU A 21 -6.69 7.51 3.08
C LEU A 21 -7.51 6.73 2.05
N ARG A 22 -8.84 6.88 2.04
CA ARG A 22 -9.70 6.62 0.89
C ARG A 22 -9.34 7.67 -0.17
N LEU A 23 -8.12 7.57 -0.70
CA LEU A 23 -7.83 8.02 -2.04
C LEU A 23 -8.65 7.09 -2.92
N GLU A 24 -9.86 7.51 -3.24
CA GLU A 24 -10.72 6.83 -4.20
C GLU A 24 -11.06 5.36 -3.85
N GLY A 25 -11.01 4.97 -2.58
CA GLY A 25 -11.36 3.62 -2.10
C GLY A 25 -10.18 2.78 -1.61
N MET A 26 -8.94 3.14 -1.92
CA MET A 26 -7.74 2.39 -1.52
C MET A 26 -7.47 2.51 0.00
N ASP A 27 -7.01 1.45 0.67
CA ASP A 27 -6.45 1.53 2.03
C ASP A 27 -4.98 1.11 2.04
N PRO A 28 -4.00 2.04 2.06
CA PRO A 28 -2.58 1.70 2.02
C PRO A 28 -2.01 1.26 3.39
N SER A 29 -2.87 1.04 4.40
CA SER A 29 -2.43 0.58 5.71
C SER A 29 -1.63 -0.72 5.62
N GLY A 30 -0.66 -0.90 6.53
CA GLY A 30 0.21 -2.09 6.53
C GLY A 30 1.34 -2.08 5.49
N THR A 31 1.36 -1.16 4.51
CA THR A 31 2.52 -1.01 3.62
C THR A 31 3.70 -0.36 4.36
N PRO A 32 4.96 -0.77 4.08
CA PRO A 32 6.14 -0.11 4.66
C PRO A 32 6.18 1.39 4.36
N LEU A 33 5.82 1.82 3.16
CA LEU A 33 5.69 3.23 2.80
C LEU A 33 4.71 3.97 3.73
N TYR A 34 3.50 3.43 3.91
CA TYR A 34 2.49 4.04 4.77
C TYR A 34 2.97 4.13 6.21
N GLU A 35 3.50 3.04 6.77
CA GLU A 35 3.96 3.02 8.17
C GLU A 35 5.15 3.95 8.39
N SER A 36 6.05 4.08 7.42
CA SER A 36 7.14 5.07 7.44
C SER A 36 6.61 6.50 7.46
N ILE A 37 5.66 6.82 6.58
CA ILE A 37 5.05 8.16 6.51
C ILE A 37 4.26 8.47 7.78
N LYS A 38 3.50 7.50 8.30
CA LYS A 38 2.77 7.61 9.55
C LYS A 38 3.71 7.86 10.73
N ALA A 39 4.84 7.16 10.82
CA ALA A 39 5.84 7.39 11.86
C ALA A 39 6.41 8.82 11.79
N ARG A 40 6.73 9.32 10.59
CA ARG A 40 7.22 10.70 10.36
C ARG A 40 6.17 11.75 10.71
N ILE A 41 4.89 11.48 10.47
CA ILE A 41 3.80 12.37 10.89
C ILE A 41 3.68 12.39 12.43
N ILE A 42 3.76 11.22 13.07
CA ILE A 42 3.66 11.10 14.53
C ILE A 42 4.86 11.76 15.22
N SER A 43 6.06 11.68 14.65
CA SER A 43 7.26 12.37 15.17
C SER A 43 7.23 13.89 14.94
N GLY A 44 6.34 14.37 14.06
CA GLY A 44 6.22 15.78 13.67
C GLY A 44 7.20 16.19 12.57
N GLU A 45 7.92 15.25 11.96
CA GLU A 45 8.79 15.49 10.80
C GLU A 45 7.99 15.82 9.54
N LEU A 46 6.77 15.28 9.42
CA LEU A 46 5.85 15.54 8.33
C LEU A 46 4.51 16.07 8.83
N THR A 47 3.91 16.95 8.05
CA THR A 47 2.47 17.24 8.19
C THR A 47 1.63 16.17 7.49
N TYR A 48 0.37 16.06 7.88
CA TYR A 48 -0.59 15.14 7.25
C TYR A 48 -0.73 15.35 5.73
N GLU A 49 -0.86 16.59 5.26
CA GLU A 49 -1.02 16.88 3.82
C GLU A 49 0.24 16.51 3.03
N GLN A 50 1.43 16.71 3.60
CA GLN A 50 2.68 16.28 2.98
C GLN A 50 2.76 14.76 2.88
N GLY A 51 2.47 14.03 3.96
CA GLY A 51 2.45 12.57 3.93
C GLY A 51 1.40 12.01 2.95
N ARG A 52 0.20 12.58 2.94
CA ARG A 52 -0.85 12.22 1.97
C ARG A 52 -0.42 12.49 0.53
N SER A 53 0.24 13.62 0.26
CA SER A 53 0.77 13.93 -1.06
C SER A 53 1.91 13.01 -1.46
N GLU A 54 2.77 12.59 -0.53
CA GLU A 54 3.84 11.61 -0.79
C GLU A 54 3.27 10.25 -1.17
N ILE A 55 2.29 9.75 -0.40
CA ILE A 55 1.57 8.50 -0.69
C ILE A 55 0.91 8.57 -2.07
N LEU A 56 0.12 9.62 -2.33
CA LEU A 56 -0.57 9.77 -3.61
C LEU A 56 0.44 9.85 -4.76
N ALA A 57 1.48 10.68 -4.62
CA ALA A 57 2.50 10.84 -5.66
C ALA A 57 3.24 9.54 -5.95
N TYR A 58 3.41 8.65 -4.97
CA TYR A 58 3.99 7.32 -5.19
C TYR A 58 3.10 6.47 -6.08
N TYR A 59 1.82 6.30 -5.71
CA TYR A 59 0.87 5.49 -6.48
C TYR A 59 0.50 6.10 -7.85
N THR A 60 0.69 7.41 -8.02
CA THR A 60 0.39 8.12 -9.27
C THR A 60 1.63 8.56 -10.06
N LYS A 61 2.85 8.17 -9.70
CA LYS A 61 4.10 8.70 -10.31
C LYS A 61 4.30 8.24 -11.75
N ALA A 62 3.49 8.78 -12.64
CA ALA A 62 3.76 8.90 -14.05
C ALA A 62 4.64 10.14 -14.26
N ASP A 63 5.92 9.94 -14.58
CA ASP A 63 6.56 10.77 -15.61
C ASP A 63 7.43 9.95 -16.59
N THR A 64 7.27 8.61 -16.59
CA THR A 64 7.75 7.77 -17.72
C THR A 64 7.04 6.42 -17.88
N ALA A 65 6.31 5.88 -16.88
CA ALA A 65 5.85 4.47 -16.92
C ALA A 65 4.36 4.17 -16.60
N GLY A 66 3.53 5.15 -16.22
CA GLY A 66 2.11 4.92 -15.87
C GLY A 66 1.87 4.65 -14.38
N PRO A 67 0.60 4.38 -13.96
CA PRO A 67 0.25 4.11 -12.57
C PRO A 67 0.90 2.85 -12.04
N VAL A 68 1.23 2.84 -10.75
CA VAL A 68 1.87 1.69 -10.09
C VAL A 68 0.93 0.49 -10.13
N THR A 69 1.47 -0.65 -10.53
CA THR A 69 0.74 -1.91 -10.65
C THR A 69 0.75 -2.72 -9.37
N VAL A 70 -0.20 -3.65 -9.24
CA VAL A 70 -0.22 -4.66 -8.16
C VAL A 70 1.12 -5.37 -8.05
N GLY A 71 1.72 -5.75 -9.18
CA GLY A 71 3.00 -6.45 -9.23
C GLY A 71 4.17 -5.64 -8.69
N GLU A 72 4.25 -4.37 -9.05
CA GLU A 72 5.30 -3.46 -8.53
C GLU A 72 5.16 -3.27 -7.02
N ILE A 73 3.93 -3.04 -6.52
CA ILE A 73 3.69 -2.94 -5.06
C ILE A 73 4.05 -4.24 -4.35
N LEU A 74 3.57 -5.37 -4.86
CA LEU A 74 3.83 -6.67 -4.26
C LEU A 74 5.34 -6.93 -4.12
N VAL A 75 6.11 -6.59 -5.15
CA VAL A 75 7.56 -6.78 -5.14
C VAL A 75 8.27 -5.79 -4.22
N GLU A 76 8.02 -4.48 -4.38
CA GLU A 76 8.79 -3.44 -3.70
C GLU A 76 8.42 -3.29 -2.22
N GLU A 77 7.15 -3.44 -1.87
CA GLU A 77 6.64 -3.18 -0.53
C GLU A 77 6.50 -4.43 0.33
N PHE A 78 6.46 -5.63 -0.27
CA PHE A 78 6.23 -6.87 0.49
C PHE A 78 7.34 -7.90 0.29
N LEU A 79 7.57 -8.36 -0.94
CA LEU A 79 8.53 -9.44 -1.19
C LEU A 79 9.97 -9.03 -0.87
N LYS A 80 10.43 -7.88 -1.35
CA LYS A 80 11.81 -7.41 -1.07
C LYS A 80 12.03 -7.11 0.43
N PRO A 81 11.16 -6.37 1.14
CA PRO A 81 11.37 -6.10 2.56
C PRO A 81 11.32 -7.35 3.43
N LEU A 82 10.50 -8.35 3.06
CA LEU A 82 10.39 -9.62 3.76
C LEU A 82 11.44 -10.64 3.34
N ASN A 83 12.26 -10.34 2.32
CA ASN A 83 13.16 -11.29 1.66
C ASN A 83 12.44 -12.60 1.27
N MET A 84 11.20 -12.46 0.79
CA MET A 84 10.33 -13.55 0.36
C MET A 84 10.42 -13.71 -1.16
N SER A 85 10.59 -14.94 -1.62
CA SER A 85 10.63 -15.31 -3.03
C SER A 85 9.23 -15.54 -3.62
N ASN A 86 9.12 -15.51 -4.95
CA ASN A 86 7.87 -15.84 -5.65
C ASN A 86 7.38 -17.27 -5.34
N ASP A 87 8.31 -18.20 -5.11
CA ASP A 87 8.02 -19.58 -4.76
C ASP A 87 7.38 -19.68 -3.37
N GLU A 88 7.94 -18.98 -2.38
CA GLU A 88 7.38 -18.92 -1.02
C GLU A 88 6.01 -18.25 -1.01
N LEU A 89 5.81 -17.18 -1.79
CA LEU A 89 4.49 -16.57 -1.93
C LEU A 89 3.48 -17.50 -2.61
N ALA A 90 3.89 -18.20 -3.67
CA ALA A 90 3.04 -19.17 -4.36
C ALA A 90 2.58 -20.29 -3.42
N GLU A 91 3.49 -20.81 -2.59
CA GLU A 91 3.17 -21.79 -1.56
C GLU A 91 2.20 -21.23 -0.52
N ALA A 92 2.43 -20.00 -0.02
CA ALA A 92 1.56 -19.34 0.95
C ALA A 92 0.15 -19.09 0.39
N MET A 93 0.03 -18.73 -0.90
CA MET A 93 -1.24 -18.51 -1.57
C MET A 93 -1.93 -19.80 -2.06
N GLY A 94 -1.20 -20.93 -2.12
CA GLY A 94 -1.70 -22.17 -2.69
C GLY A 94 -1.92 -22.14 -4.20
N ILE A 95 -1.16 -21.31 -4.93
CA ILE A 95 -1.22 -21.18 -6.40
C ILE A 95 0.14 -21.50 -7.04
N CYS A 96 0.21 -21.54 -8.37
CA CYS A 96 1.48 -21.86 -9.03
C CYS A 96 2.41 -20.63 -9.05
N ARG A 97 3.73 -20.87 -9.01
CA ARG A 97 4.75 -19.83 -9.18
C ARG A 97 4.53 -18.98 -10.44
N GLN A 98 4.11 -19.61 -11.54
CA GLN A 98 3.80 -18.92 -12.79
C GLN A 98 2.63 -17.92 -12.63
N ASP A 99 1.63 -18.25 -11.81
CA ASP A 99 0.50 -17.36 -11.57
C ASP A 99 0.94 -16.09 -10.82
N ILE A 100 1.87 -16.23 -9.87
CA ILE A 100 2.50 -15.09 -9.18
C ILE A 100 3.30 -14.24 -10.16
N GLU A 101 4.11 -14.87 -11.01
CA GLU A 101 4.86 -14.15 -12.04
C GLU A 101 3.93 -13.39 -13.00
N ASP A 102 2.83 -14.01 -13.44
CA ASP A 102 1.86 -13.38 -14.33
C ASP A 102 1.14 -12.20 -13.66
N ILE A 103 0.87 -12.26 -12.34
CA ILE A 103 0.39 -11.11 -11.56
C ILE A 103 1.48 -10.02 -11.52
N ILE A 104 2.72 -10.39 -11.21
CA ILE A 104 3.84 -9.44 -11.06
C ILE A 104 4.12 -8.70 -12.37
N TYR A 105 4.13 -9.40 -13.50
CA TYR A 105 4.31 -8.81 -14.82
C TYR A 105 3.04 -8.13 -15.36
N GLY A 106 1.92 -8.22 -14.62
CA GLY A 106 0.65 -7.65 -15.02
C GLY A 106 0.05 -8.30 -16.27
N MET A 107 0.44 -9.53 -16.58
CA MET A 107 -0.09 -10.38 -17.66
C MET A 107 -1.44 -10.99 -17.29
N ARG A 108 -1.71 -11.13 -15.99
CA ARG A 108 -2.98 -11.58 -15.43
C ARG A 108 -3.47 -10.57 -14.40
N ARG A 109 -4.79 -10.41 -14.30
CA ARG A 109 -5.41 -9.64 -13.22
C ARG A 109 -5.37 -10.44 -11.92
N LEU A 110 -5.16 -9.74 -10.82
CA LEU A 110 -5.42 -10.27 -9.48
C LEU A 110 -6.93 -10.49 -9.33
N ARG A 111 -7.32 -11.67 -8.85
CA ARG A 111 -8.73 -11.97 -8.54
C ARG A 111 -9.08 -11.57 -7.11
N ASP A 112 -10.36 -11.36 -6.84
CA ASP A 112 -10.85 -10.97 -5.50
C ASP A 112 -10.48 -11.99 -4.42
N ASP A 113 -10.56 -13.29 -4.72
CA ASP A 113 -10.15 -14.36 -3.80
C ASP A 113 -8.65 -14.31 -3.48
N GLU A 114 -7.83 -14.02 -4.49
CA GLU A 114 -6.37 -13.83 -4.33
C GLU A 114 -6.03 -12.55 -3.56
N ALA A 115 -6.78 -11.46 -3.78
CA ALA A 115 -6.65 -10.21 -3.04
C ALA A 115 -6.93 -10.42 -1.54
N ARG A 116 -7.96 -11.19 -1.20
CA ARG A 116 -8.26 -11.55 0.19
C ARG A 116 -7.16 -12.40 0.82
N VAL A 117 -6.60 -13.36 0.09
CA VAL A 117 -5.48 -14.18 0.59
C VAL A 117 -4.23 -13.33 0.81
N LEU A 118 -3.91 -12.40 -0.10
CA LEU A 118 -2.80 -11.45 0.10
C LEU A 118 -3.01 -10.55 1.31
N ALA A 119 -4.25 -10.08 1.52
CA ALA A 119 -4.63 -9.31 2.70
C ALA A 119 -4.36 -10.09 3.99
N GLU A 120 -4.71 -11.37 4.03
CA GLU A 120 -4.43 -12.25 5.17
C GLU A 120 -2.93 -12.51 5.37
N ILE A 121 -2.18 -12.78 4.30
CA ILE A 121 -0.73 -13.08 4.38
C ILE A 121 0.07 -11.87 4.87
N PHE A 122 -0.26 -10.68 4.37
CA PHE A 122 0.52 -9.47 4.64
C PHE A 122 -0.08 -8.56 5.71
N GLU A 123 -1.17 -8.99 6.36
CA GLU A 123 -1.90 -8.20 7.35
C GLU A 123 -2.31 -6.82 6.79
N THR A 124 -2.84 -6.83 5.57
CA THR A 124 -3.33 -5.64 4.83
C THR A 124 -4.83 -5.76 4.58
N ASP A 125 -5.43 -4.75 3.94
CA ASP A 125 -6.85 -4.76 3.58
C ASP A 125 -7.10 -5.36 2.18
N GLU A 126 -8.19 -6.10 2.00
CA GLU A 126 -8.57 -6.66 0.67
C GLU A 126 -8.81 -5.54 -0.36
N ASP A 127 -9.47 -4.46 0.07
CA ASP A 127 -9.74 -3.28 -0.74
C ASP A 127 -8.44 -2.65 -1.28
N PHE A 128 -7.32 -2.73 -0.56
CA PHE A 128 -6.03 -2.23 -1.04
C PHE A 128 -5.65 -2.85 -2.38
N TRP A 129 -5.65 -4.17 -2.43
CA TRP A 129 -5.24 -4.97 -3.59
C TRP A 129 -6.20 -4.80 -4.77
N CYS A 130 -7.51 -4.79 -4.51
CA CYS A 130 -8.53 -4.55 -5.53
C CYS A 130 -8.47 -3.12 -6.11
N ASN A 131 -8.16 -2.11 -5.29
CA ASN A 131 -8.07 -0.72 -5.74
C ASN A 131 -6.78 -0.42 -6.51
N LEU A 132 -5.66 -1.09 -6.21
CA LEU A 132 -4.45 -1.00 -7.05
C LEU A 132 -4.72 -1.43 -8.49
N GLN A 133 -5.52 -2.47 -8.67
CA GLN A 133 -5.95 -2.93 -9.99
C GLN A 133 -6.85 -1.90 -10.69
N THR A 134 -7.79 -1.29 -9.94
CA THR A 134 -8.70 -0.26 -10.46
C THR A 134 -7.98 1.04 -10.84
N LEU A 135 -6.98 1.45 -10.06
CA LEU A 135 -6.17 2.64 -10.32
C LEU A 135 -5.44 2.54 -11.68
N ARG A 136 -4.95 1.33 -12.01
CA ARG A 136 -4.33 1.05 -13.31
C ARG A 136 -5.32 1.21 -14.46
N GLU A 137 -6.55 0.72 -14.30
CA GLU A 137 -7.56 0.68 -15.36
C GLU A 137 -8.17 2.05 -15.66
N ARG A 138 -8.34 2.87 -14.62
CA ARG A 138 -8.97 4.19 -14.73
C ARG A 138 -8.13 5.20 -15.55
N LEU A 139 -6.86 4.92 -15.77
CA LEU A 139 -5.94 5.77 -16.53
C LEU A 139 -5.67 5.26 -17.96
N GLN A 140 -6.40 4.25 -18.43
CA GLN A 140 -6.37 3.76 -19.82
C GLN A 140 -7.56 4.23 -20.69
N LEU A 141 -8.29 5.28 -20.27
CA LEU A 141 -9.39 5.91 -21.04
C LEU A 141 -8.99 7.27 -21.62
#